data_AF-A0AAV5U4J2-F1
#
_entry.id   AF-A0AAV5U4J2-F1
#
_cell.length_a   1.000
_cell.length_b   1.000
_cell.length_c   1.000
_cell.angle_alpha   90.00
_cell.angle_beta   90.00
_cell.angle_gamma   90.00
#
_symmetry.space_group_name_H-M   'P 1'
#
loop_
_entity.id
_entity.type
_entity.pdbx_description
1 polymer ?
#
loop_
_entity_poly.entity_id
_entity_poly.type
_entity_poly.pdbx_seq_one_letter_code
_entity_poly.pdbx_strand_id
1 'polypeptide(L)' 'TVFVRVLQMILVGFAQGLRHDIKTAEQCQDMCARNAIETFGFECKSLMFYNNDKECILNTEDHLDKPEMFINEDEELVI' A
#
# COMPACT_ATOMS: atom_id res chain seq x y z
N THR A 1 -8.21 -10.95 4.43
CA THR A 1 -8.01 -10.32 3.12
C THR A 1 -7.04 -11.14 2.30
N VAL A 2 -7.33 -11.37 1.02
CA VAL A 2 -6.40 -12.01 0.07
C VAL A 2 -5.83 -10.91 -0.81
N PHE A 3 -4.51 -10.75 -0.86
CA PHE A 3 -3.87 -9.71 -1.67
C PHE A 3 -3.55 -10.22 -3.07
N VAL A 4 -3.83 -9.41 -4.09
CA VAL A 4 -3.36 -9.61 -5.45
C VAL A 4 -2.15 -8.72 -5.68
N ARG A 5 -1.04 -9.29 -6.15
CA ARG A 5 0.17 -8.53 -6.44
C ARG A 5 0.14 -8.01 -7.86
N VAL A 6 0.25 -6.69 -8.01
CA VAL A 6 0.41 -6.01 -9.29
C VAL A 6 1.71 -5.20 -9.22
N LEU A 7 2.54 -5.29 -10.25
CA LEU A 7 3.84 -4.61 -10.29
C LEU A 7 3.68 -3.22 -10.92
N GLN A 8 4.49 -2.26 -10.47
CA GLN A 8 4.57 -0.90 -11.03
C GLN A 8 3.22 -0.16 -11.08
N MET A 9 2.40 -0.42 -10.06
CA MET A 9 1.14 0.27 -9.86
C MET A 9 1.11 0.83 -8.44
N ILE A 10 0.53 2.02 -8.33
CA ILE A 10 0.35 2.73 -7.08
C ILE A 10 -1.11 3.16 -6.91
N LEU A 11 -1.51 3.43 -5.67
CA LEU A 11 -2.82 3.96 -5.35
C LEU A 11 -2.66 5.36 -4.75
N VAL A 12 -3.04 6.38 -5.51
CA VAL A 12 -2.79 7.77 -5.15
C VAL A 12 -3.90 8.32 -4.25
N GLY A 13 -3.52 9.04 -3.20
CA GLY A 13 -4.45 9.82 -2.36
C GLY A 13 -5.12 9.07 -1.20
N PHE A 14 -4.84 7.77 -1.02
CA PHE A 14 -5.45 6.95 0.05
C PHE A 14 -4.43 6.36 1.04
N ALA A 15 -3.19 6.83 0.99
CA ALA A 15 -2.15 6.45 1.93
C ALA A 15 -2.48 6.99 3.33
N GLN A 16 -2.56 6.09 4.32
CA GLN A 16 -2.86 6.43 5.71
C GLN A 16 -1.73 6.03 6.67
N GLY A 17 -0.86 5.10 6.28
CA GLY A 17 0.30 4.70 7.07
C GLY A 17 1.55 4.51 6.22
N LEU A 18 2.69 5.04 6.68
CA LEU A 18 4.02 4.81 6.12
C LEU A 18 4.89 4.09 7.16
N ARG A 19 5.61 3.05 6.75
CA ARG A 19 6.56 2.33 7.60
C ARG A 19 7.89 2.13 6.87
N HIS A 20 8.96 2.48 7.56
CA HIS A 20 10.32 2.26 7.12
C HIS A 20 10.85 0.93 7.69
N ASP A 21 12.02 0.52 7.21
CA ASP A 21 12.72 -0.69 7.64
C ASP A 21 11.94 -2.00 7.42
N ILE A 22 10.97 -2.01 6.50
CA ILE A 22 10.22 -3.20 6.13
C ILE A 22 11.00 -4.00 5.10
N LYS A 23 11.34 -5.24 5.44
CA LYS A 23 12.31 -6.02 4.66
C LYS A 23 11.67 -6.73 3.47
N THR A 24 10.40 -7.12 3.59
CA THR A 24 9.71 -7.91 2.59
C THR A 24 8.25 -7.47 2.42
N ALA A 25 7.67 -7.76 1.25
CA ALA A 25 6.27 -7.46 0.97
C ALA A 25 5.33 -8.23 1.92
N GLU A 26 5.71 -9.44 2.33
CA GLU A 26 4.93 -10.29 3.25
C GLU A 26 4.81 -9.64 4.64
N GLN A 27 5.86 -8.97 5.13
CA GLN A 27 5.79 -8.21 6.37
C GLN A 27 4.78 -7.06 6.27
N CYS A 28 4.78 -6.35 5.14
CA CYS A 28 3.82 -5.29 4.85
C CYS A 28 2.38 -5.86 4.78
N GLN A 29 2.19 -7.01 4.13
CA GLN A 29 0.91 -7.72 4.05
C GLN A 29 0.38 -8.14 5.42
N ASP A 30 1.23 -8.73 6.26
CA ASP A 30 0.85 -9.14 7.62
C ASP A 30 0.45 -7.92 8.46
N MET A 31 1.19 -6.81 8.35
CA MET A 31 0.83 -5.56 9.02
C MET A 31 -0.54 -5.04 8.57
N CYS A 32 -0.80 -5.01 7.26
CA CYS A 32 -2.07 -4.54 6.71
C CYS A 32 -3.23 -5.45 7.16
N ALA A 33 -3.08 -6.77 7.01
CA ALA A 33 -4.17 -7.72 7.22
C ALA A 33 -4.51 -7.97 8.69
N ARG A 34 -3.56 -7.80 9.62
CA ARG A 34 -3.74 -8.20 11.03
C ARG A 34 -3.57 -7.05 12.01
N ASN A 35 -2.63 -6.15 11.75
CA ASN A 35 -2.17 -5.23 12.79
C ASN A 35 -2.64 -3.79 12.55
N ALA A 36 -3.27 -3.50 11.40
CA ALA A 36 -3.53 -2.12 11.00
C ALA A 36 -4.45 -1.37 11.96
N ILE A 37 -5.52 -2.01 12.42
CA ILE A 37 -6.47 -1.37 13.36
C ILE A 37 -5.78 -1.11 14.70
N GLU A 38 -5.10 -2.11 15.26
CA GLU A 38 -4.45 -2.00 16.57
C GLU A 38 -3.27 -1.03 16.57
N THR A 39 -2.50 -0.99 15.48
CA THR A 39 -1.25 -0.22 15.40
C THR A 39 -1.47 1.18 14.84
N PHE A 40 -2.45 1.36 13.94
CA PHE A 40 -2.64 2.61 13.19
C PHE A 40 -4.04 3.21 13.32
N GLY A 41 -5.00 2.49 13.90
CA GLY A 41 -6.36 2.99 14.12
C GLY A 41 -7.22 3.05 12.85
N PHE A 42 -6.85 2.33 11.78
CA PHE A 42 -7.65 2.24 10.55
C PHE A 42 -7.66 0.83 9.97
N GLU A 43 -8.70 0.51 9.18
CA GLU A 43 -8.77 -0.73 8.42
C GLU A 43 -7.94 -0.59 7.13
N CYS A 44 -6.90 -1.41 7.00
CA CYS A 44 -6.08 -1.43 5.80
C CYS A 44 -6.68 -2.38 4.75
N LYS A 45 -6.92 -1.86 3.55
CA LYS A 45 -7.47 -2.64 2.43
C LYS A 45 -6.42 -3.00 1.38
N SER A 46 -5.46 -2.12 1.13
CA SER A 46 -4.35 -2.36 0.21
C SER A 46 -3.04 -1.77 0.71
N LEU A 47 -1.94 -2.12 0.06
CA LEU A 47 -0.61 -1.65 0.41
C LEU A 47 0.29 -1.52 -0.81
N MET A 48 1.33 -0.72 -0.68
CA MET A 48 2.42 -0.57 -1.66
C MET A 48 3.74 -0.84 -0.95
N PHE A 49 4.63 -1.61 -1.58
CA PHE A 49 5.93 -1.97 -1.01
C PHE A 49 7.07 -1.54 -1.93
N TYR A 50 7.86 -0.57 -1.47
CA TYR A 50 9.01 -0.03 -2.16
C TYR A 50 10.26 -0.78 -1.70
N ASN A 51 10.64 -1.80 -2.48
CA ASN A 51 11.71 -2.72 -2.10
C ASN A 51 13.10 -2.05 -1.98
N ASN A 52 13.35 -0.99 -2.74
CA ASN A 52 14.64 -0.28 -2.70
C ASN A 52 14.78 0.51 -1.41
N ASP A 53 13.71 1.23 -1.03
CA ASP A 53 13.69 2.11 0.14
C ASP A 53 13.32 1.39 1.43
N LYS A 54 12.87 0.12 1.32
CA LYS A 54 12.37 -0.69 2.43
C LYS A 54 11.17 -0.03 3.11
N GLU A 55 10.31 0.55 2.29
CA GLU A 55 9.12 1.26 2.73
C GLU A 55 7.84 0.48 2.41
N CYS A 56 6.90 0.55 3.33
CA CYS A 56 5.56 -0.01 3.23
C CYS A 56 4.55 1.11 3.43
N ILE A 57 3.72 1.35 2.42
CA ILE A 57 2.59 2.28 2.49
C ILE A 57 1.31 1.47 2.62
N LEU A 58 0.46 1.85 3.55
CA LEU A 58 -0.82 1.20 3.87
C LEU A 58 -1.97 2.14 3.49
N ASN A 59 -2.96 1.60 2.79
CA ASN A 59 -4.07 2.38 2.23
C ASN A 59 -5.41 1.97 2.83
N THR A 60 -6.33 2.93 2.92
CA THR A 60 -7.73 2.70 3.36
C THR A 60 -8.64 2.21 2.23
N GLU A 61 -8.19 2.32 0.98
CA GLU A 61 -8.92 1.87 -0.22
C GLU A 61 -8.07 0.88 -1.03
N ASP A 62 -8.69 0.19 -1.98
CA ASP A 62 -8.02 -0.67 -2.95
C ASP A 62 -8.38 -0.32 -4.41
N HIS A 63 -7.81 -1.06 -5.36
CA HIS A 63 -8.03 -0.85 -6.79
C HIS A 63 -9.47 -1.13 -7.28
N LEU A 64 -10.28 -1.83 -6.49
CA LEU A 64 -11.70 -2.06 -6.80
C LEU A 64 -12.55 -0.89 -6.29
N ASP A 65 -12.20 -0.34 -5.13
CA ASP A 65 -12.85 0.84 -4.57
C ASP A 65 -12.55 2.10 -5.38
N LYS A 66 -11.31 2.23 -5.86
CA LYS A 66 -10.75 3.44 -6.52
C LYS A 66 -9.94 3.11 -7.77
N PRO A 67 -10.55 2.52 -8.81
CA PRO A 67 -9.84 2.11 -10.03
C PRO A 67 -9.19 3.28 -10.78
N GLU A 68 -9.80 4.46 -10.74
CA GLU A 68 -9.29 5.67 -11.39
C GLU A 68 -8.04 6.26 -10.73
N MET A 69 -7.80 5.90 -9.47
CA MET A 69 -6.62 6.33 -8.70
C MET A 69 -5.54 5.25 -8.62
N PHE A 70 -5.80 4.08 -9.21
CA PHE A 70 -4.86 2.98 -9.33
C PHE A 70 -4.12 3.09 -10.66
N ILE A 71 -2.97 3.74 -10.63
CA ILE A 71 -2.24 4.18 -11.82
C ILE A 71 -0.86 3.54 -11.91
N ASN A 72 -0.23 3.63 -13.09
CA ASN A 72 1.16 3.26 -13.23
C ASN A 72 2.06 4.29 -12.54
N GLU A 73 3.05 3.81 -11.80
CA GLU A 73 3.99 4.67 -11.06
C GLU A 73 4.78 5.62 -11.99
N ASP A 74 5.15 5.16 -13.18
CA ASP A 74 5.89 5.96 -14.17
C ASP A 74 5.01 7.06 -14.79
N GLU A 75 3.68 6.93 -14.71
CA GLU A 75 2.72 7.94 -15.16
C GLU A 75 2.51 9.05 -14.11
N GLU A 76 2.96 8.85 -12.87
CA GLU A 76 2.86 9.83 -11.77
C GLU A 76 3.95 10.91 -11.82
N LEU A 77 4.61 11.11 -12.96
CA LEU A 77 5.57 12.19 -13.16
C LEU A 77 4.85 13.56 -13.14
N VAL A 78 4.57 14.05 -11.94
CA VAL A 78 4.07 15.40 -11.66
C VAL A 78 5.28 16.33 -11.60
N ILE A 79 5.31 17.28 -12.54
CA ILE A 79 6.34 18.32 -12.68
C ILE A 79 6.28 19.31 -11.52
#